data_AF-A0A6G7XTB9-F1
#
_entry.id   AF-A0A6G7XTB9-F1
#
_cell.length_a   1.000
_cell.length_b   1.000
_cell.length_c   1.000
_cell.angle_alpha   90.00
_cell.angle_beta   90.00
_cell.angle_gamma   90.00
#
_symmetry.space_group_name_H-M   'P 1'
#
loop_
_entity.id
_entity.type
_entity.pdbx_description
1 polymer ?
#
loop_
_entity_poly.entity_id
_entity_poly.type
_entity_poly.pdbx_seq_one_letter_code
_entity_poly.pdbx_strand_id
1 'polypeptide(L)'
;MSRHLSEPPYDDAELAAAIDASFGDGPAPAPLDELLLAGRRARRRRTTTRAAVGGLVAAGVLTVAAVSVGSWDLTGASGADGGGDFATSPSGAPTPAPDEAGPTPSDGVTTEPPPLPAGQELGLTFGPDGALRADEGTVVVRRLVDPVGLTGIGGARRTFALEVERAGKRFWVIAQWYGDAGEMISADPAGQGFDRFEDWLAHRSDAMLADADPFVVLQADGSLRPADGVELLAQKQDLGFGPRFSGPQDRTAAAEVRADGRRWYVLVRDDASSQPDYITVDPRTSAATFEGFLLEAAETYSDEADGSSGGYR
;
A
#
# COMPACT_ATOMS: atom_id res chain seq x y z
N MET A 1 -3.68 -20.16 46.93
CA MET A 1 -2.52 -20.86 46.34
C MET A 1 -1.87 -19.89 45.37
N SER A 2 -0.94 -19.08 45.86
CA SER A 2 -0.23 -18.07 45.06
C SER A 2 0.89 -18.74 44.28
N ARG A 3 0.79 -18.73 42.94
CA ARG A 3 1.91 -19.15 42.08
C ARG A 3 2.92 -18.02 42.06
N HIS A 4 4.08 -18.24 42.68
CA HIS A 4 5.27 -17.44 42.43
C HIS A 4 5.64 -17.62 40.95
N LEU A 5 5.43 -16.57 40.16
CA LEU A 5 6.06 -16.45 38.85
C LEU A 5 7.56 -16.27 39.12
N SER A 6 8.33 -17.30 38.80
CA SER A 6 9.80 -17.22 38.80
C SER A 6 10.21 -16.20 37.74
N GLU A 7 11.01 -15.21 38.14
CA GLU A 7 11.60 -14.24 37.24
C GLU A 7 12.36 -14.96 36.12
N PRO A 8 12.25 -14.51 34.85
CA PRO A 8 13.00 -15.09 33.76
C PRO A 8 14.51 -14.91 34.01
N PRO A 9 15.34 -15.95 33.81
CA PRO A 9 16.74 -15.97 34.24
C PRO A 9 17.71 -15.24 33.28
N TYR A 10 17.21 -14.42 32.35
CA TYR A 10 18.05 -13.76 31.36
C TYR A 10 18.06 -12.25 31.60
N ASP A 11 19.28 -11.71 31.69
CA ASP A 11 19.51 -10.27 31.73
C ASP A 11 19.27 -9.69 30.32
N ASP A 12 18.66 -8.50 30.23
CA ASP A 12 18.28 -7.84 28.97
C ASP A 12 19.46 -7.67 27.99
N ALA A 13 20.69 -7.53 28.49
CA ALA A 13 21.90 -7.44 27.68
C ALA A 13 22.26 -8.79 27.04
N GLU A 14 21.98 -9.90 27.71
CA GLU A 14 22.20 -11.25 27.19
C GLU A 14 21.19 -11.58 26.08
N LEU A 15 19.94 -11.13 26.24
CA LEU A 15 18.91 -11.23 25.20
C LEU A 15 19.25 -10.37 23.97
N ALA A 16 19.71 -9.13 24.18
CA ALA A 16 20.13 -8.26 23.09
C ALA A 16 21.32 -8.86 22.29
N ALA A 17 22.31 -9.41 23.00
CA ALA A 17 23.45 -10.07 22.36
C ALA A 17 23.04 -11.35 21.60
N ALA A 18 22.08 -12.12 22.12
CA ALA A 18 21.56 -13.30 21.43
C ALA A 18 20.77 -12.94 20.16
N ILE A 19 20.03 -11.82 20.18
CA ILE A 19 19.31 -11.30 19.02
C ILE A 19 20.31 -10.81 17.95
N ASP A 20 21.31 -10.00 18.32
CA ASP A 20 22.32 -9.52 17.38
C ASP A 20 23.13 -10.67 16.76
N ALA A 21 23.47 -11.70 17.55
CA ALA A 21 24.16 -12.89 17.05
C ALA A 21 23.29 -13.77 16.13
N SER A 22 21.96 -13.63 16.19
CA SER A 22 21.04 -14.39 15.33
C SER A 22 20.95 -13.83 13.91
N PHE A 23 21.28 -12.54 13.73
CA PHE A 23 21.47 -11.94 12.43
C PHE A 23 22.91 -12.24 11.98
N GLY A 24 23.10 -13.35 11.25
CA GLY A 24 24.40 -13.60 10.60
C GLY A 24 24.83 -12.44 9.70
N ASP A 25 26.08 -12.45 9.23
CA ASP A 25 26.75 -11.35 8.48
C ASP A 25 26.01 -10.85 7.20
N GLY A 26 24.87 -11.46 6.87
CA GLY A 26 24.10 -11.16 5.68
C GLY A 26 24.84 -11.57 4.41
N PRO A 27 24.15 -11.63 3.27
CA PRO A 27 24.85 -11.69 2.00
C PRO A 27 25.71 -10.42 1.85
N ALA A 28 26.96 -10.57 1.40
CA ALA A 28 27.82 -9.44 1.11
C ALA A 28 27.07 -8.46 0.18
N PRO A 29 27.06 -7.15 0.50
CA PRO A 29 26.32 -6.18 -0.30
C PRO A 29 26.84 -6.23 -1.74
N ALA A 30 25.91 -6.25 -2.70
CA ALA A 30 26.28 -6.20 -4.11
C ALA A 30 27.11 -4.93 -4.37
N PRO A 31 28.12 -5.00 -5.27
CA PRO A 31 28.91 -3.84 -5.63
C PRO A 31 28.00 -2.66 -6.06
N LEU A 32 28.30 -1.46 -5.58
CA LEU A 32 27.49 -0.26 -5.83
C LEU A 32 27.21 -0.04 -7.33
N ASP A 33 28.17 -0.38 -8.19
CA ASP A 33 28.05 -0.25 -9.63
C ASP A 33 26.98 -1.17 -10.24
N GLU A 34 26.79 -2.38 -9.70
CA GLU A 34 25.73 -3.30 -10.14
C GLU A 34 24.34 -2.78 -9.73
N LEU A 35 24.21 -2.25 -8.52
CA LEU A 35 22.97 -1.63 -8.04
C LEU A 35 22.60 -0.40 -8.89
N LEU A 36 23.59 0.43 -9.25
CA LEU A 36 23.39 1.59 -10.13
C LEU A 36 23.03 1.17 -11.57
N LEU A 37 23.63 0.10 -12.10
CA LEU A 37 23.28 -0.45 -13.41
C LEU A 37 21.87 -1.05 -13.42
N ALA A 38 21.48 -1.78 -12.37
CA ALA A 38 20.12 -2.31 -12.21
C ALA A 38 19.08 -1.18 -12.16
N GLY A 39 19.34 -0.13 -11.36
CA GLY A 39 18.48 1.06 -11.28
C GLY A 39 18.33 1.80 -12.62
N ARG A 40 19.43 1.96 -13.37
CA ARG A 40 19.39 2.60 -14.70
C ARG A 40 18.61 1.77 -15.73
N ARG A 41 18.71 0.44 -15.71
CA ARG A 41 17.94 -0.45 -16.60
C ARG A 41 16.45 -0.38 -16.30
N ALA A 42 16.06 -0.39 -15.04
CA ALA A 42 14.66 -0.25 -14.63
C ALA A 42 14.03 1.08 -15.10
N ARG A 43 14.78 2.18 -15.01
CA ARG A 43 14.32 3.50 -15.47
C ARG A 43 14.16 3.62 -16.99
N ARG A 44 15.03 2.95 -17.77
CA ARG A 44 14.91 2.91 -19.24
C ARG A 44 13.67 2.14 -19.71
N ARG A 45 13.29 1.04 -19.04
CA ARG A 45 12.07 0.29 -19.39
C ARG A 45 10.79 1.12 -19.19
N ARG A 46 10.72 1.95 -18.14
CA ARG A 46 9.55 2.84 -17.90
C ARG A 46 9.41 3.97 -18.91
N THR A 47 10.49 4.40 -19.57
CA THR A 47 10.45 5.55 -20.50
C THR A 47 10.02 5.16 -21.90
N THR A 48 10.31 3.94 -22.36
CA THR A 48 9.92 3.46 -23.69
C THR A 48 8.42 3.17 -23.81
N THR A 49 7.75 2.77 -22.72
CA THR A 49 6.32 2.42 -22.75
C THR A 49 5.39 3.64 -22.92
N ARG A 50 5.85 4.86 -22.59
CA ARG A 50 5.05 6.09 -22.74
C ARG A 50 5.13 6.75 -24.12
N ALA A 51 6.09 6.39 -24.96
CA ALA A 51 6.27 7.01 -26.28
C ALA A 51 5.45 6.33 -27.40
N ALA A 52 4.91 5.12 -27.17
CA ALA A 52 4.26 4.33 -28.22
C ALA A 52 2.75 4.58 -28.41
N VAL A 53 2.09 5.34 -27.51
CA VAL A 53 0.63 5.58 -27.57
C VAL A 53 0.27 6.87 -28.33
N GLY A 54 1.26 7.68 -28.72
CA GLY A 54 1.06 9.04 -29.26
C GLY A 54 1.11 9.17 -30.79
N GLY A 55 0.77 8.16 -31.58
CA GLY A 55 0.89 8.29 -33.03
C GLY A 55 0.12 7.27 -33.87
N LEU A 56 -1.19 7.45 -33.99
CA LEU A 56 -1.99 7.03 -35.17
C LEU A 56 -3.44 7.53 -35.05
N VAL A 57 -3.68 8.83 -35.22
CA VAL A 57 -4.99 9.35 -35.63
C VAL A 57 -4.77 10.42 -36.69
N ALA A 58 -4.69 10.00 -37.95
CA ALA A 58 -4.69 10.90 -39.10
C ALA A 58 -5.47 10.25 -40.26
N ALA A 59 -6.79 10.42 -40.27
CA ALA A 59 -7.63 10.58 -41.47
C ALA A 59 -9.11 10.68 -41.06
N GLY A 60 -9.82 11.76 -41.42
CA GLY A 60 -11.29 11.75 -41.49
C GLY A 60 -12.10 12.96 -41.02
N VAL A 61 -11.80 14.17 -41.53
CA VAL A 61 -12.74 15.26 -41.96
C VAL A 61 -14.10 15.41 -41.23
N LEU A 62 -14.30 16.53 -40.50
CA LEU A 62 -15.30 17.57 -40.84
C LEU A 62 -15.30 18.76 -39.85
N THR A 63 -15.20 19.94 -40.47
CA THR A 63 -15.26 21.31 -39.97
C THR A 63 -16.53 21.67 -39.20
N VAL A 64 -16.38 22.22 -37.98
CA VAL A 64 -17.12 23.43 -37.53
C VAL A 64 -16.17 24.28 -36.68
N ALA A 65 -15.99 25.52 -37.12
CA ALA A 65 -15.26 26.57 -36.42
C ALA A 65 -16.14 27.19 -35.32
N ALA A 66 -15.60 27.33 -34.10
CA ALA A 66 -15.98 28.40 -33.19
C ALA A 66 -14.81 28.72 -32.26
N VAL A 67 -14.41 29.98 -32.35
CA VAL A 67 -13.31 30.66 -31.68
C VAL A 67 -13.58 30.77 -30.17
N SER A 68 -12.61 30.39 -29.34
CA SER A 68 -12.29 31.14 -28.11
C SER A 68 -10.80 31.04 -27.82
N VAL A 69 -10.14 32.17 -28.04
CA VAL A 69 -8.74 32.43 -27.73
C VAL A 69 -8.68 32.64 -26.21
N GLY A 70 -8.20 31.64 -25.48
CA GLY A 70 -7.90 31.71 -24.05
C GLY A 70 -6.40 31.64 -23.84
N SER A 71 -5.71 32.72 -24.16
CA SER A 71 -4.31 32.97 -23.83
C SER A 71 -4.17 33.14 -22.32
N TRP A 72 -3.52 32.19 -21.65
CA TRP A 72 -2.98 32.39 -20.31
C TRP A 72 -1.47 32.58 -20.45
N ASP A 73 -1.10 33.86 -20.54
CA ASP A 73 0.24 34.35 -20.29
C ASP A 73 0.64 33.95 -18.85
N LEU A 74 1.55 32.99 -18.73
CA LEU A 74 2.34 32.79 -17.51
C LEU A 74 3.57 33.70 -17.61
N THR A 75 3.35 35.00 -17.39
CA THR A 75 4.41 35.95 -17.10
C THR A 75 5.05 35.60 -15.76
N GLY A 76 6.37 35.39 -15.79
CA GLY A 76 7.19 35.20 -14.62
C GLY A 76 7.18 36.40 -13.68
N ALA A 77 7.29 36.11 -12.39
CA ALA A 77 7.74 37.05 -11.38
C ALA A 77 8.93 36.42 -10.66
N SER A 78 10.12 36.81 -11.10
CA SER A 78 11.36 36.74 -10.34
C SER A 78 11.42 37.94 -9.40
N GLY A 79 11.50 37.67 -8.10
CA GLY A 79 11.77 38.67 -7.06
C GLY A 79 11.51 38.03 -5.69
N ALA A 80 12.25 38.31 -4.64
CA ALA A 80 13.48 39.05 -4.46
C ALA A 80 14.05 38.56 -3.12
N ASP A 81 15.37 38.64 -2.99
CA ASP A 81 16.10 38.42 -1.74
C ASP A 81 15.53 39.28 -0.61
N GLY A 82 15.23 38.63 0.52
CA GLY A 82 14.80 39.25 1.76
C GLY A 82 15.55 38.66 2.94
N GLY A 83 16.82 39.03 3.07
CA GLY A 83 17.62 38.75 4.26
C GLY A 83 17.04 39.47 5.48
N GLY A 84 16.65 38.69 6.48
CA GLY A 84 16.30 39.17 7.80
C GLY A 84 17.27 38.59 8.83
N ASP A 85 18.28 39.37 9.17
CA ASP A 85 19.09 39.19 10.38
C ASP A 85 18.17 39.27 11.60
N PHE A 86 18.03 38.18 12.35
CA PHE A 86 17.44 38.23 13.69
C PHE A 86 18.56 38.15 14.73
N ALA A 87 18.79 39.31 15.35
CA ALA A 87 19.71 39.50 16.45
C ALA A 87 19.29 38.67 17.69
N THR A 88 20.29 37.98 18.23
CA THR A 88 20.32 37.33 19.54
C THR A 88 20.02 38.29 20.68
N SER A 89 19.15 37.91 21.61
CA SER A 89 19.03 38.53 22.93
C SER A 89 19.26 37.46 24.01
N PRO A 90 20.29 37.58 24.87
CA PRO A 90 20.59 36.60 25.89
C PRO A 90 19.95 36.94 27.25
N SER A 91 19.74 35.87 28.02
CA SER A 91 19.83 35.82 29.49
C SER A 91 18.66 36.37 30.30
N GLY A 92 17.86 35.43 30.82
CA GLY A 92 17.17 35.56 32.10
C GLY A 92 17.50 34.32 32.95
N ALA A 93 18.29 34.50 34.00
CA ALA A 93 18.62 33.44 34.94
C ALA A 93 17.38 33.05 35.78
N PRO A 94 17.09 31.75 36.00
CA PRO A 94 16.00 31.34 36.86
C PRO A 94 16.34 31.55 38.34
N THR A 95 15.43 32.22 39.04
CA THR A 95 15.40 32.35 40.50
C THR A 95 15.07 30.99 41.15
N PRO A 96 15.82 30.53 42.16
CA PRO A 96 15.48 29.31 42.90
C PRO A 96 14.23 29.56 43.77
N ALA A 97 13.23 28.70 43.60
CA ALA A 97 12.04 28.64 44.46
C ALA A 97 12.29 27.71 45.68
N PRO A 98 11.55 27.87 46.78
CA PRO A 98 11.77 27.14 48.02
C PRO A 98 11.31 25.68 47.93
N ASP A 99 12.07 24.78 48.57
CA ASP A 99 11.69 23.39 48.83
C ASP A 99 10.44 23.35 49.74
N GLU A 100 9.27 23.12 49.14
CA GLU A 100 8.10 22.61 49.85
C GLU A 100 8.15 21.07 49.83
N ALA A 101 8.33 20.48 51.01
CA ALA A 101 8.21 19.04 51.24
C ALA A 101 6.76 18.60 50.98
N GLY A 102 6.49 18.23 49.73
CA GLY A 102 5.22 17.72 49.25
C GLY A 102 4.99 16.24 49.64
N PRO A 103 3.72 15.83 49.76
CA PRO A 103 3.30 14.54 50.31
C PRO A 103 3.82 13.35 49.50
N THR A 104 4.04 12.25 50.22
CA THR A 104 4.40 10.93 49.72
C THR A 104 3.60 10.57 48.46
N PRO A 105 4.25 10.21 47.34
CA PRO A 105 3.56 9.83 46.12
C PRO A 105 2.71 8.58 46.40
N SER A 106 1.40 8.71 46.29
CA SER A 106 0.53 7.55 46.14
C SER A 106 0.91 6.88 44.83
N ASP A 107 1.23 5.58 44.90
CA ASP A 107 1.38 4.67 43.77
C ASP A 107 0.03 4.49 43.05
N GLY A 108 -0.47 5.57 42.45
CA GLY A 108 -1.60 5.55 41.55
C GLY A 108 -1.15 4.86 40.28
N VAL A 109 -1.63 3.64 40.08
CA VAL A 109 -1.57 2.94 38.79
C VAL A 109 -2.11 3.89 37.74
N THR A 110 -1.19 4.51 37.00
CA THR A 110 -1.52 5.35 35.86
C THR A 110 -1.91 4.38 34.78
N THR A 111 -3.21 4.11 34.66
CA THR A 111 -3.74 3.45 33.47
C THR A 111 -3.48 4.39 32.32
N GLU A 112 -2.46 4.08 31.53
CA GLU A 112 -2.21 4.72 30.26
C GLU A 112 -3.52 4.68 29.45
N PRO A 113 -4.02 5.84 28.98
CA PRO A 113 -5.24 5.85 28.18
C PRO A 113 -5.03 4.94 26.95
N PRO A 114 -6.05 4.20 26.51
CA PRO A 114 -5.93 3.32 25.36
C PRO A 114 -5.42 4.13 24.15
N PRO A 115 -4.52 3.55 23.34
CA PRO A 115 -4.00 4.24 22.16
C PRO A 115 -5.16 4.66 21.27
N LEU A 116 -5.10 5.90 20.78
CA LEU A 116 -6.14 6.42 19.92
C LEU A 116 -6.09 5.69 18.57
N PRO A 117 -7.22 5.49 17.88
CA PRO A 117 -7.18 4.98 16.52
C PRO A 117 -6.35 5.93 15.64
N ALA A 118 -5.52 5.38 14.75
CA ALA A 118 -4.51 6.12 13.98
C ALA A 118 -5.04 7.39 13.26
N GLY A 119 -6.30 7.38 12.82
CA GLY A 119 -6.94 8.55 12.22
C GLY A 119 -7.10 9.73 13.18
N GLN A 120 -7.48 9.49 14.44
CA GLN A 120 -7.62 10.55 15.44
C GLN A 120 -6.27 11.14 15.84
N GLU A 121 -5.22 10.31 15.91
CA GLU A 121 -3.86 10.79 16.19
C GLU A 121 -3.35 11.73 15.11
N LEU A 122 -3.75 11.49 13.86
CA LEU A 122 -3.46 12.32 12.71
C LEU A 122 -4.44 13.49 12.50
N GLY A 123 -5.49 13.59 13.32
CA GLY A 123 -6.59 14.56 13.17
C GLY A 123 -7.25 14.51 11.79
N LEU A 124 -7.45 13.30 11.30
CA LEU A 124 -8.22 13.04 10.10
C LEU A 124 -9.54 12.41 10.51
N THR A 125 -10.66 12.99 10.06
CA THR A 125 -12.01 12.49 10.38
C THR A 125 -12.90 12.57 9.15
N PHE A 126 -13.82 11.61 8.95
CA PHE A 126 -14.86 11.78 7.95
C PHE A 126 -16.06 12.51 8.52
N GLY A 127 -16.63 13.41 7.72
CA GLY A 127 -17.97 13.94 7.93
C GLY A 127 -19.05 12.91 7.60
N PRO A 128 -20.31 13.16 7.98
CA PRO A 128 -21.45 12.28 7.66
C PRO A 128 -21.73 12.15 6.15
N ASP A 129 -21.19 13.06 5.34
CA ASP A 129 -21.24 13.05 3.88
C ASP A 129 -20.04 12.32 3.24
N GLY A 130 -19.18 11.70 4.05
CA GLY A 130 -17.94 11.08 3.63
C GLY A 130 -16.88 12.09 3.17
N ALA A 131 -17.02 13.37 3.49
CA ALA A 131 -15.95 14.34 3.26
C ALA A 131 -14.88 14.18 4.33
N LEU A 132 -13.66 13.82 3.91
CA LEU A 132 -12.51 13.78 4.81
C LEU A 132 -12.09 15.21 5.19
N ARG A 133 -11.99 15.46 6.51
CA ARG A 133 -11.59 16.71 7.14
C ARG A 133 -10.28 16.50 7.90
N ALA A 134 -9.48 17.56 7.98
CA ALA A 134 -8.24 17.61 8.72
C ALA A 134 -8.38 18.67 9.83
N ASP A 135 -8.05 18.31 11.06
CA ASP A 135 -8.09 19.19 12.22
C ASP A 135 -6.90 20.18 12.22
N GLU A 136 -6.97 21.19 13.10
CA GLU A 136 -5.88 22.13 13.30
C GLU A 136 -4.56 21.41 13.61
N GLY A 137 -3.48 21.85 12.96
CA GLY A 137 -2.15 21.24 13.08
C GLY A 137 -1.89 20.08 12.11
N THR A 138 -2.87 19.67 11.31
CA THR A 138 -2.72 18.65 10.26
C THR A 138 -2.65 19.30 8.89
N VAL A 139 -1.58 19.05 8.14
CA VAL A 139 -1.39 19.57 6.79
C VAL A 139 -1.48 18.42 5.80
N VAL A 140 -2.50 18.44 4.94
CA VAL A 140 -2.60 17.49 3.82
C VAL A 140 -1.74 18.02 2.68
N VAL A 141 -0.52 17.48 2.55
CA VAL A 141 0.46 17.86 1.52
C VAL A 141 0.01 17.38 0.14
N ARG A 142 -0.52 16.16 0.07
CA ARG A 142 -1.05 15.56 -1.16
C ARG A 142 -2.33 14.80 -0.87
N ARG A 143 -3.27 14.88 -1.81
CA ARG A 143 -4.52 14.13 -1.77
C ARG A 143 -4.82 13.53 -3.14
N LEU A 144 -5.01 12.22 -3.18
CA LEU A 144 -5.54 11.49 -4.32
C LEU A 144 -6.92 10.98 -3.95
N VAL A 145 -7.90 11.27 -4.81
CA VAL A 145 -9.26 10.75 -4.69
C VAL A 145 -9.34 9.47 -5.50
N ASP A 146 -9.89 8.43 -4.89
CA ASP A 146 -10.03 7.11 -5.48
C ASP A 146 -8.71 6.59 -6.09
N PRO A 147 -7.63 6.53 -5.30
CA PRO A 147 -6.35 6.06 -5.79
C PRO A 147 -6.52 4.64 -6.34
N VAL A 148 -6.10 4.42 -7.59
CA VAL A 148 -6.11 3.10 -8.24
C VAL A 148 -7.51 2.48 -8.42
N GLY A 149 -8.59 3.23 -8.18
CA GLY A 149 -9.97 2.74 -8.23
C GLY A 149 -10.30 1.79 -7.08
N LEU A 150 -9.83 2.10 -5.88
CA LEU A 150 -10.13 1.35 -4.66
C LEU A 150 -11.54 1.64 -4.10
N THR A 151 -12.25 2.63 -4.64
CA THR A 151 -13.66 2.87 -4.31
C THR A 151 -14.51 1.73 -4.87
N GLY A 152 -15.45 1.25 -4.08
CA GLY A 152 -16.28 0.07 -4.35
C GLY A 152 -15.71 -1.22 -3.72
N ILE A 153 -14.40 -1.28 -3.53
CA ILE A 153 -13.71 -2.44 -2.96
C ILE A 153 -14.05 -2.58 -1.48
N GLY A 154 -14.47 -3.78 -1.07
CA GLY A 154 -14.90 -4.06 0.30
C GLY A 154 -16.08 -3.19 0.77
N GLY A 155 -16.87 -2.65 -0.17
CA GLY A 155 -17.99 -1.75 0.15
C GLY A 155 -17.59 -0.30 0.45
N ALA A 156 -16.32 0.08 0.26
CA ALA A 156 -15.87 1.46 0.47
C ALA A 156 -16.58 2.41 -0.52
N ARG A 157 -17.29 3.42 -0.03
CA ARG A 157 -17.99 4.42 -0.85
C ARG A 157 -17.08 5.57 -1.27
N ARG A 158 -16.01 5.81 -0.53
CA ARG A 158 -14.95 6.77 -0.88
C ARG A 158 -13.62 6.26 -0.37
N THR A 159 -12.58 6.39 -1.18
CA THR A 159 -11.20 6.10 -0.79
C THR A 159 -10.31 7.29 -1.11
N PHE A 160 -9.39 7.60 -0.20
CA PHE A 160 -8.38 8.62 -0.35
C PHE A 160 -7.01 8.05 -0.04
N ALA A 161 -6.00 8.44 -0.82
CA ALA A 161 -4.60 8.29 -0.42
C ALA A 161 -3.99 9.67 -0.22
N LEU A 162 -3.31 9.87 0.90
CA LEU A 162 -2.85 11.16 1.37
C LEU A 162 -1.38 11.11 1.77
N GLU A 163 -0.68 12.21 1.52
CA GLU A 163 0.55 12.54 2.22
C GLU A 163 0.20 13.63 3.23
N VAL A 164 0.45 13.36 4.51
CA VAL A 164 0.00 14.21 5.63
C VAL A 164 1.20 14.57 6.49
N GLU A 165 1.26 15.82 6.94
CA GLU A 165 2.24 16.30 7.91
C GLU A 165 1.54 16.74 9.19
N ARG A 166 2.02 16.25 10.34
CA ARG A 166 1.50 16.63 11.67
C ARG A 166 2.64 16.60 12.69
N ALA A 167 2.74 17.64 13.50
CA ALA A 167 3.81 17.82 14.47
C ALA A 167 5.22 17.62 13.86
N GLY A 168 5.44 18.12 12.64
CA GLY A 168 6.71 18.02 11.90
C GLY A 168 7.05 16.61 11.40
N LYS A 169 6.16 15.62 11.57
CA LYS A 169 6.30 14.27 11.04
C LYS A 169 5.41 14.07 9.82
N ARG A 170 5.87 13.26 8.88
CA ARG A 170 5.17 12.98 7.64
C ARG A 170 4.68 11.54 7.62
N PHE A 171 3.47 11.35 7.11
CA PHE A 171 2.76 10.08 7.05
C PHE A 171 2.16 9.89 5.67
N TRP A 172 2.05 8.63 5.27
CA TRP A 172 1.26 8.21 4.13
C TRP A 172 0.02 7.49 4.63
N VAL A 173 -1.14 7.93 4.16
CA VAL A 173 -2.43 7.56 4.74
C VAL A 173 -3.34 7.02 3.66
N ILE A 174 -3.98 5.89 3.91
CA ILE A 174 -5.17 5.44 3.18
C ILE A 174 -6.37 5.60 4.10
N ALA A 175 -7.38 6.31 3.60
CA ALA A 175 -8.61 6.56 4.31
C ALA A 175 -9.79 6.07 3.46
N GLN A 176 -10.61 5.20 4.02
CA GLN A 176 -11.80 4.63 3.40
C GLN A 176 -13.03 4.98 4.22
N TRP A 177 -14.12 5.34 3.54
CA TRP A 177 -15.42 5.62 4.15
C TRP A 177 -16.46 4.68 3.57
N TYR A 178 -17.17 3.96 4.43
CA TYR A 178 -18.12 2.91 4.08
C TYR A 178 -19.59 3.36 4.26
N GLY A 179 -19.83 4.64 4.54
CA GLY A 179 -21.16 5.12 4.87
C GLY A 179 -21.54 4.77 6.30
N ASP A 180 -22.75 4.25 6.48
CA ASP A 180 -23.27 3.85 7.79
C ASP A 180 -22.50 2.66 8.40
N ALA A 181 -21.73 1.94 7.58
CA ALA A 181 -20.88 0.83 8.01
C ALA A 181 -19.57 1.30 8.69
N GLY A 182 -19.25 2.59 8.63
CA GLY A 182 -18.11 3.18 9.34
C GLY A 182 -17.01 3.71 8.42
N GLU A 183 -15.81 3.80 8.98
CA GLU A 183 -14.62 4.34 8.33
C GLU A 183 -13.38 3.56 8.74
N MET A 184 -12.35 3.59 7.89
CA MET A 184 -11.03 3.03 8.17
C MET A 184 -9.98 4.05 7.77
N ILE A 185 -9.04 4.34 8.67
CA ILE A 185 -7.88 5.17 8.38
C ILE A 185 -6.65 4.38 8.82
N SER A 186 -5.78 4.08 7.86
CA SER A 186 -4.48 3.46 8.09
C SER A 186 -3.38 4.43 7.69
N ALA A 187 -2.32 4.48 8.49
CA ALA A 187 -1.21 5.39 8.27
C ALA A 187 0.12 4.71 8.53
N ASP A 188 1.08 4.97 7.65
CA ASP A 188 2.45 4.52 7.77
C ASP A 188 3.38 5.76 7.80
N PRO A 189 4.42 5.80 8.65
CA PRO A 189 5.41 6.87 8.61
C PRO A 189 6.06 6.98 7.22
N ALA A 190 6.12 8.19 6.67
CA ALA A 190 6.73 8.41 5.36
C ALA A 190 8.23 8.11 5.42
N GLY A 191 8.75 7.43 4.39
CA GLY A 191 10.15 7.00 4.35
C GLY A 191 10.41 5.66 5.06
N GLN A 192 9.42 5.07 5.73
CA GLN A 192 9.55 3.75 6.32
C GLN A 192 9.15 2.68 5.29
N GLY A 193 10.13 1.89 4.83
CA GLY A 193 9.93 0.78 3.88
C GLY A 193 9.84 1.20 2.41
N PHE A 194 9.43 2.43 2.12
CA PHE A 194 9.47 2.99 0.77
C PHE A 194 10.04 4.41 0.81
N ASP A 195 10.72 4.82 -0.25
CA ASP A 195 11.28 6.17 -0.38
C ASP A 195 10.24 7.20 -0.87
N ARG A 196 9.18 6.72 -1.54
CA ARG A 196 8.22 7.55 -2.26
C ARG A 196 6.79 7.14 -1.99
N PHE A 197 5.92 8.14 -1.92
CA PHE A 197 4.47 7.95 -1.76
C PHE A 197 3.86 7.07 -2.86
N GLU A 198 4.31 7.21 -4.11
CA GLU A 198 3.78 6.40 -5.21
C GLU A 198 4.10 4.91 -5.08
N ASP A 199 5.30 4.58 -4.59
CA ASP A 199 5.74 3.19 -4.47
C ASP A 199 5.02 2.52 -3.29
N TRP A 200 4.86 3.24 -2.17
CA TRP A 200 4.03 2.81 -1.05
C TRP A 200 2.56 2.62 -1.45
N LEU A 201 1.98 3.57 -2.20
CA LEU A 201 0.58 3.50 -2.60
C LEU A 201 0.32 2.32 -3.55
N ALA A 202 1.24 2.06 -4.49
CA ALA A 202 1.15 0.88 -5.34
C ALA A 202 1.12 -0.40 -4.50
N HIS A 203 2.07 -0.55 -3.57
CA HIS A 203 2.14 -1.71 -2.68
C HIS A 203 0.87 -1.88 -1.82
N ARG A 204 0.40 -0.80 -1.18
CA ARG A 204 -0.82 -0.86 -0.36
C ARG A 204 -2.07 -1.20 -1.18
N SER A 205 -2.18 -0.64 -2.39
CA SER A 205 -3.33 -0.92 -3.27
C SER A 205 -3.35 -2.39 -3.69
N ASP A 206 -2.19 -2.98 -4.00
CA ASP A 206 -2.07 -4.39 -4.35
C ASP A 206 -2.51 -5.28 -3.16
N ALA A 207 -2.09 -4.95 -1.94
CA ALA A 207 -2.51 -5.67 -0.74
C ALA A 207 -4.03 -5.58 -0.49
N MET A 208 -4.61 -4.39 -0.62
CA MET A 208 -6.05 -4.19 -0.41
C MET A 208 -6.91 -4.86 -1.49
N LEU A 209 -6.40 -4.92 -2.73
CA LEU A 209 -7.04 -5.66 -3.82
C LEU A 209 -7.02 -7.16 -3.57
N ALA A 210 -6.00 -7.68 -2.89
CA ALA A 210 -5.93 -9.08 -2.50
C ALA A 210 -6.94 -9.43 -1.39
N ASP A 211 -7.22 -8.50 -0.47
CA ASP A 211 -8.17 -8.70 0.64
C ASP A 211 -9.65 -8.44 0.26
N ALA A 212 -9.92 -7.95 -0.95
CA ALA A 212 -11.26 -7.61 -1.41
C ALA A 212 -12.18 -8.84 -1.56
N ASP A 213 -13.50 -8.62 -1.43
CA ASP A 213 -14.50 -9.63 -1.80
C ASP A 213 -14.20 -10.16 -3.21
N PRO A 214 -14.19 -11.48 -3.40
CA PRO A 214 -13.70 -12.05 -4.64
C PRO A 214 -14.67 -11.75 -5.79
N PHE A 215 -14.15 -11.29 -6.93
CA PHE A 215 -14.95 -11.00 -8.13
C PHE A 215 -15.73 -12.21 -8.65
N VAL A 216 -15.27 -13.40 -8.32
CA VAL A 216 -15.86 -14.68 -8.69
C VAL A 216 -15.86 -15.60 -7.47
N VAL A 217 -16.79 -16.53 -7.41
CA VAL A 217 -16.84 -17.56 -6.38
C VAL A 217 -16.63 -18.92 -7.03
N LEU A 218 -15.61 -19.65 -6.60
CA LEU A 218 -15.38 -21.03 -7.03
C LEU A 218 -16.51 -21.95 -6.56
N GLN A 219 -17.14 -22.63 -7.51
CA GLN A 219 -18.23 -23.57 -7.25
C GLN A 219 -17.69 -24.98 -7.02
N ALA A 220 -18.54 -25.85 -6.48
CA ALA A 220 -18.21 -27.25 -6.20
C ALA A 220 -17.72 -28.02 -7.44
N ASP A 221 -18.22 -27.66 -8.63
CA ASP A 221 -17.87 -28.27 -9.91
C ASP A 221 -16.62 -27.68 -10.58
N GLY A 222 -15.91 -26.76 -9.90
CA GLY A 222 -14.73 -26.08 -10.43
C GLY A 222 -15.04 -24.87 -11.29
N SER A 223 -16.31 -24.58 -11.59
CA SER A 223 -16.69 -23.38 -12.34
C SER A 223 -16.62 -22.11 -11.49
N LEU A 224 -16.45 -20.97 -12.15
CA LEU A 224 -16.46 -19.66 -11.51
C LEU A 224 -17.82 -18.99 -11.73
N ARG A 225 -18.47 -18.60 -10.63
CA ARG A 225 -19.69 -17.79 -10.66
C ARG A 225 -19.32 -16.33 -10.38
N PRO A 226 -19.67 -15.35 -11.23
CA PRO A 226 -19.40 -13.95 -10.93
C PRO A 226 -20.15 -13.49 -9.69
N ALA A 227 -19.54 -12.58 -8.93
CA ALA A 227 -20.22 -11.83 -7.88
C ALA A 227 -21.23 -10.82 -8.47
N ASP A 228 -22.08 -10.25 -7.63
CA ASP A 228 -23.05 -9.24 -8.08
C ASP A 228 -22.33 -8.02 -8.67
N GLY A 229 -22.77 -7.57 -9.84
CA GLY A 229 -22.14 -6.45 -10.56
C GLY A 229 -20.87 -6.81 -11.34
N VAL A 230 -20.44 -8.07 -11.31
CA VAL A 230 -19.30 -8.57 -12.10
C VAL A 230 -19.80 -9.32 -13.33
N GLU A 231 -19.26 -8.99 -14.50
CA GLU A 231 -19.48 -9.70 -15.75
C GLU A 231 -18.34 -10.69 -16.00
N LEU A 232 -18.65 -11.99 -16.10
CA LEU A 232 -17.68 -13.02 -16.44
C LEU A 232 -17.49 -13.06 -17.97
N LEU A 233 -16.31 -12.67 -18.46
CA LEU A 233 -16.00 -12.58 -19.89
C LEU A 233 -15.41 -13.88 -20.44
N ALA A 234 -14.51 -14.51 -19.69
CA ALA A 234 -13.91 -15.80 -20.02
C ALA A 234 -13.57 -16.57 -18.74
N GLN A 235 -13.49 -17.89 -18.82
CA GLN A 235 -12.98 -18.72 -17.73
C GLN A 235 -12.24 -19.94 -18.26
N LYS A 236 -11.34 -20.49 -17.43
CA LYS A 236 -10.63 -21.75 -17.67
C LYS A 236 -10.53 -22.51 -16.35
N GLN A 237 -10.86 -23.80 -16.36
CA GLN A 237 -10.71 -24.70 -15.22
C GLN A 237 -9.44 -25.55 -15.39
N ASP A 238 -9.03 -26.23 -14.32
CA ASP A 238 -7.95 -27.23 -14.34
C ASP A 238 -6.66 -26.69 -14.98
N LEU A 239 -6.14 -25.61 -14.40
CA LEU A 239 -5.07 -24.80 -15.01
C LEU A 239 -3.77 -25.56 -15.24
N GLY A 240 -3.49 -26.59 -14.42
CA GLY A 240 -2.33 -27.46 -14.61
C GLY A 240 -0.98 -26.76 -14.47
N PHE A 241 -0.91 -25.68 -13.67
CA PHE A 241 0.30 -24.86 -13.50
C PHE A 241 1.44 -25.54 -12.71
N GLY A 242 1.23 -26.77 -12.25
CA GLY A 242 2.22 -27.54 -11.50
C GLY A 242 2.05 -27.47 -9.98
N PRO A 243 2.86 -28.26 -9.24
CA PRO A 243 2.66 -28.51 -7.80
C PRO A 243 2.94 -27.29 -6.92
N ARG A 244 3.67 -26.28 -7.42
CA ARG A 244 3.90 -25.02 -6.70
C ARG A 244 2.63 -24.17 -6.65
N PHE A 245 1.80 -24.23 -7.69
CA PHE A 245 0.50 -23.59 -7.68
C PHE A 245 -0.48 -24.46 -6.91
N SER A 246 -0.67 -25.72 -7.28
CA SER A 246 -1.77 -26.53 -6.75
C SER A 246 -1.42 -28.01 -6.69
N GLY A 247 -1.84 -28.68 -5.62
CA GLY A 247 -1.78 -30.12 -5.50
C GLY A 247 -2.66 -30.84 -6.54
N PRO A 248 -2.46 -32.16 -6.74
CA PRO A 248 -3.17 -32.93 -7.76
C PRO A 248 -4.67 -33.12 -7.48
N GLN A 249 -5.17 -32.70 -6.32
CA GLN A 249 -6.59 -32.75 -5.94
C GLN A 249 -7.20 -31.37 -5.74
N ASP A 250 -6.40 -30.32 -5.85
CA ASP A 250 -6.83 -28.95 -5.64
C ASP A 250 -7.64 -28.50 -6.86
N ARG A 251 -8.72 -27.76 -6.61
CA ARG A 251 -9.49 -27.17 -7.71
C ARG A 251 -8.84 -25.87 -8.10
N THR A 252 -8.65 -25.67 -9.40
CA THR A 252 -8.07 -24.44 -9.93
C THR A 252 -8.93 -23.90 -11.05
N ALA A 253 -9.06 -22.59 -11.09
CA ALA A 253 -9.75 -21.90 -12.17
C ALA A 253 -9.16 -20.51 -12.38
N ALA A 254 -9.39 -19.96 -13.57
CA ALA A 254 -9.06 -18.60 -13.91
C ALA A 254 -10.24 -17.94 -14.60
N ALA A 255 -10.37 -16.62 -14.45
CA ALA A 255 -11.38 -15.83 -15.14
C ALA A 255 -10.82 -14.51 -15.68
N GLU A 256 -11.35 -14.09 -16.82
CA GLU A 256 -11.38 -12.69 -17.23
C GLU A 256 -12.74 -12.13 -16.83
N VAL A 257 -12.75 -11.07 -16.05
CA VAL A 257 -13.98 -10.42 -15.59
C VAL A 257 -13.98 -8.93 -15.93
N ARG A 258 -15.18 -8.36 -16.01
CA ARG A 258 -15.39 -6.92 -16.02
C ARG A 258 -16.16 -6.52 -14.77
N ALA A 259 -15.57 -5.65 -13.96
CA ALA A 259 -16.16 -5.07 -12.77
C ALA A 259 -15.99 -3.55 -12.85
N ASP A 260 -17.07 -2.79 -12.63
CA ASP A 260 -17.08 -1.33 -12.71
C ASP A 260 -16.49 -0.76 -14.03
N GLY A 261 -16.81 -1.43 -15.15
CA GLY A 261 -16.31 -1.06 -16.47
C GLY A 261 -14.81 -1.30 -16.70
N ARG A 262 -14.11 -1.86 -15.70
CA ARG A 262 -12.69 -2.23 -15.78
C ARG A 262 -12.55 -3.74 -15.91
N ARG A 263 -11.51 -4.16 -16.62
CA ARG A 263 -11.19 -5.57 -16.82
C ARG A 263 -10.17 -6.03 -15.78
N TRP A 264 -10.35 -7.27 -15.31
CA TRP A 264 -9.47 -7.94 -14.35
C TRP A 264 -9.24 -9.39 -14.77
N TYR A 265 -8.10 -9.94 -14.35
CA TYR A 265 -7.86 -11.37 -14.36
C TYR A 265 -7.89 -11.91 -12.94
N VAL A 266 -8.50 -13.06 -12.73
CA VAL A 266 -8.58 -13.73 -11.44
C VAL A 266 -8.06 -15.14 -11.57
N LEU A 267 -7.14 -15.55 -10.70
CA LEU A 267 -6.77 -16.94 -10.47
C LEU A 267 -7.38 -17.40 -9.15
N VAL A 268 -7.88 -18.63 -9.14
CA VAL A 268 -8.48 -19.22 -7.96
C VAL A 268 -7.89 -20.60 -7.72
N ARG A 269 -7.56 -20.88 -6.46
CA ARG A 269 -7.12 -22.18 -5.99
C ARG A 269 -7.86 -22.55 -4.72
N ASP A 270 -8.27 -23.80 -4.63
CA ASP A 270 -8.89 -24.37 -3.43
C ASP A 270 -8.20 -25.69 -3.08
N ASP A 271 -7.47 -25.68 -1.96
CA ASP A 271 -6.67 -26.80 -1.46
C ASP A 271 -7.47 -27.76 -0.54
N ALA A 272 -8.80 -27.64 -0.52
CA ALA A 272 -9.75 -28.39 0.31
C ALA A 272 -9.58 -28.24 1.84
N SER A 273 -8.49 -27.61 2.30
CA SER A 273 -8.16 -27.43 3.72
C SER A 273 -8.49 -26.04 4.24
N SER A 274 -8.64 -25.08 3.32
CA SER A 274 -8.81 -23.66 3.60
C SER A 274 -9.89 -23.02 2.72
N GLN A 275 -10.18 -21.75 2.98
CA GLN A 275 -11.01 -20.95 2.08
C GLN A 275 -10.27 -20.80 0.73
N PRO A 276 -10.96 -20.82 -0.42
CA PRO A 276 -10.30 -20.62 -1.70
C PRO A 276 -9.49 -19.32 -1.71
N ASP A 277 -8.30 -19.41 -2.28
CA ASP A 277 -7.35 -18.32 -2.47
C ASP A 277 -7.62 -17.64 -3.82
N TYR A 278 -7.76 -16.32 -3.82
CA TYR A 278 -8.12 -15.51 -4.99
C TYR A 278 -7.02 -14.51 -5.28
N ILE A 279 -6.41 -14.62 -6.47
CA ILE A 279 -5.36 -13.70 -6.92
C ILE A 279 -5.93 -12.86 -8.05
N THR A 280 -6.11 -11.57 -7.79
CA THR A 280 -6.68 -10.62 -8.76
C THR A 280 -5.58 -9.73 -9.34
N VAL A 281 -5.55 -9.62 -10.67
CA VAL A 281 -4.51 -8.90 -11.41
C VAL A 281 -5.12 -7.92 -12.43
N ASP A 282 -4.58 -6.71 -12.48
CA ASP A 282 -4.95 -5.70 -13.49
C ASP A 282 -4.22 -6.01 -14.82
N PRO A 283 -4.92 -6.15 -15.97
CA PRO A 283 -4.29 -6.38 -17.28
C PRO A 283 -3.28 -5.29 -17.69
N ARG A 284 -3.30 -4.11 -17.08
CA ARG A 284 -2.35 -3.02 -17.36
C ARG A 284 -0.97 -3.25 -16.73
N THR A 285 -0.87 -4.11 -15.73
CA THR A 285 0.38 -4.43 -15.01
C THR A 285 0.89 -5.84 -15.31
N SER A 286 0.08 -6.71 -15.92
CA SER A 286 0.45 -8.04 -16.43
C SER A 286 0.29 -8.09 -17.96
N ALA A 287 -0.38 -9.11 -18.49
CA ALA A 287 -0.58 -9.34 -19.90
C ALA A 287 -1.79 -8.58 -20.46
N ALA A 288 -1.76 -8.27 -21.76
CA ALA A 288 -2.85 -7.55 -22.42
C ALA A 288 -4.10 -8.44 -22.72
N THR A 289 -3.95 -9.76 -22.65
CA THR A 289 -4.95 -10.78 -23.03
C THR A 289 -5.03 -11.88 -21.97
N PHE A 290 -6.19 -12.52 -21.84
CA PHE A 290 -6.39 -13.60 -20.87
C PHE A 290 -5.46 -14.79 -21.11
N GLU A 291 -5.24 -15.19 -22.36
CA GLU A 291 -4.31 -16.26 -22.70
C GLU A 291 -2.86 -15.91 -22.34
N GLY A 292 -2.45 -14.67 -22.61
CA GLY A 292 -1.14 -14.16 -22.19
C GLY A 292 -0.96 -14.19 -20.68
N PHE A 293 -2.00 -13.82 -19.93
CA PHE A 293 -1.99 -13.90 -18.48
C PHE A 293 -1.84 -15.34 -17.99
N LEU A 294 -2.58 -16.28 -18.58
CA LEU A 294 -2.46 -17.70 -18.23
C LEU A 294 -1.07 -18.27 -18.54
N LEU A 295 -0.42 -17.80 -19.61
CA LEU A 295 0.94 -18.21 -19.95
C LEU A 295 1.96 -17.66 -18.93
N GLU A 296 1.89 -16.36 -18.60
CA GLU A 296 2.74 -15.75 -17.57
C GLU A 296 2.56 -16.41 -16.19
N ALA A 297 1.31 -16.72 -15.82
CA ALA A 297 1.01 -17.43 -14.58
C ALA A 297 1.57 -18.87 -14.62
N ALA A 298 1.38 -19.59 -15.72
CA ALA A 298 1.95 -20.92 -15.89
C ALA A 298 3.47 -20.90 -15.73
N GLU A 299 4.18 -19.97 -16.38
CA GLU A 299 5.63 -19.81 -16.22
C GLU A 299 6.02 -19.54 -14.76
N THR A 300 5.35 -18.57 -14.12
CA THR A 300 5.60 -18.15 -12.73
C THR A 300 5.47 -19.30 -11.73
N TYR A 301 4.54 -20.23 -11.97
CA TYR A 301 4.29 -21.35 -11.08
C TYR A 301 4.85 -22.69 -11.57
N SER A 302 5.36 -22.76 -12.80
CA SER A 302 5.95 -23.98 -13.38
C SER A 302 7.36 -24.27 -12.87
N ASP A 303 8.08 -23.26 -12.37
CA ASP A 303 9.42 -23.46 -11.82
C ASP A 303 9.33 -24.46 -10.66
N GLU A 304 9.89 -25.65 -10.90
CA GLU A 304 10.06 -26.68 -9.89
C GLU A 304 10.73 -26.04 -8.67
N ALA A 305 10.36 -26.52 -7.48
CA ALA A 305 11.18 -26.31 -6.30
C ALA A 305 12.52 -27.01 -6.56
N ASP A 306 13.36 -26.38 -7.38
CA ASP A 306 14.72 -26.80 -7.66
C ASP A 306 15.32 -26.93 -6.27
N GLY A 307 15.65 -28.17 -5.93
CA GLY A 307 16.02 -28.62 -4.60
C GLY A 307 17.37 -28.06 -4.17
N SER A 308 17.54 -26.74 -4.20
CA SER A 308 18.53 -26.01 -3.44
C SER A 308 18.13 -25.97 -1.96
N SER A 309 17.72 -27.12 -1.42
CA SER A 309 18.22 -27.55 -0.12
C SER A 309 19.73 -27.73 -0.29
N GLY A 310 20.48 -26.62 -0.20
CA GLY A 310 21.89 -26.66 0.07
C GLY A 310 22.08 -27.43 1.37
N GLY A 311 22.35 -28.72 1.25
CA GLY A 311 22.72 -29.57 2.36
C GLY A 311 24.04 -29.06 2.91
N TYR A 312 23.96 -28.26 3.97
CA TYR A 312 25.05 -28.17 4.93
C TYR A 312 25.14 -29.54 5.61
N ARG A 313 26.12 -30.33 5.16
CA ARG A 313 26.68 -31.44 5.92
C ARG A 313 27.72 -30.92 6.90
#